data_AF-A0A356J625-F1
#
_entry.id   AF-A0A356J625-F1
#
_cell.length_a   1.000
_cell.length_b   1.000
_cell.length_c   1.000
_cell.angle_alpha   90.00
_cell.angle_beta   90.00
_cell.angle_gamma   90.00
#
_symmetry.space_group_name_H-M   'P 1'
#
loop_
_entity.id
_entity.type
_entity.pdbx_description
1 polymer ?
#
loop_
_entity_poly.entity_id
_entity_poly.type
_entity_poly.pdbx_seq_one_letter_code
_entity_poly.pdbx_strand_id
1 'polypeptide(L)'
;MFRMIRCGAGFDPVIMVSPPDAEPETADAKFYRYASWRIDNFEPGVFHEIGRDLAISYFSGVADGIGCEFPFEGTFPTLESALEFINKKRNESIIKNHFGRI
;
A
#
# COMPACT_ATOMS: atom_id res chain seq x y z
N MET A 1 -9.28 -6.42 -9.96
CA MET A 1 -9.08 -6.82 -8.54
C MET A 1 -7.64 -6.52 -8.17
N PHE A 2 -7.39 -6.19 -6.91
CA PHE A 2 -6.12 -5.67 -6.44
C PHE A 2 -5.67 -6.37 -5.17
N ARG A 3 -4.38 -6.66 -5.02
CA ARG A 3 -3.77 -7.18 -3.78
C ARG A 3 -2.82 -6.14 -3.20
N MET A 4 -2.81 -5.99 -1.89
CA MET A 4 -1.78 -5.22 -1.19
C MET A 4 -0.52 -6.07 -1.07
N ILE A 5 0.58 -5.63 -1.70
CA ILE A 5 1.87 -6.34 -1.64
C ILE A 5 2.80 -5.73 -0.59
N ARG A 6 2.54 -4.48 -0.18
CA ARG A 6 3.31 -3.82 0.88
C ARG A 6 2.48 -2.72 1.54
N CYS A 7 2.67 -2.55 2.85
CA CYS A 7 2.21 -1.37 3.56
C CYS A 7 3.25 -0.92 4.60
N GLY A 8 3.30 0.39 4.83
CA GLY A 8 4.07 0.97 5.92
C GLY A 8 3.33 0.86 7.25
N ALA A 9 3.99 1.29 8.33
CA ALA A 9 3.35 1.35 9.64
C ALA A 9 2.12 2.27 9.60
N GLY A 10 0.99 1.77 10.12
CA GLY A 10 -0.27 2.49 10.02
C GLY A 10 -0.81 2.60 8.60
N PHE A 11 -0.48 1.67 7.68
CA PHE A 11 -0.97 1.67 6.30
C PHE A 11 -0.59 2.93 5.51
N ASP A 12 0.64 3.39 5.66
CA ASP A 12 1.19 4.53 4.92
C ASP A 12 2.71 4.42 4.80
N PRO A 13 3.29 4.34 3.58
CA PRO A 13 2.62 4.22 2.27
C PRO A 13 2.06 2.82 2.01
N VAL A 14 1.34 2.63 0.91
CA VAL A 14 0.75 1.33 0.49
C VAL A 14 1.05 1.06 -0.98
N ILE A 15 1.39 -0.19 -1.29
CA ILE A 15 1.62 -0.69 -2.66
C ILE A 15 0.60 -1.78 -2.99
N MET A 16 -0.07 -1.60 -4.13
CA MET A 16 -1.08 -2.51 -4.66
C MET A 16 -0.64 -3.06 -6.02
N VAL A 17 -1.13 -4.24 -6.36
CA VAL A 17 -0.93 -4.88 -7.67
C VAL A 17 -2.24 -5.40 -8.27
N SER A 18 -2.37 -5.34 -9.60
CA SER A 18 -3.40 -6.01 -10.39
C SER A 18 -2.77 -6.70 -11.61
N PRO A 19 -3.09 -7.97 -11.94
CA PRO A 19 -4.02 -8.84 -11.22
C PRO A 19 -3.48 -9.23 -9.83
N PRO A 20 -4.34 -9.68 -8.89
CA PRO A 20 -3.94 -9.88 -7.50
C PRO A 20 -2.91 -11.00 -7.30
N ASP A 21 -2.84 -11.96 -8.23
CA ASP A 21 -1.89 -13.07 -8.29
C ASP A 21 -0.59 -12.71 -9.05
N ALA A 22 -0.43 -11.45 -9.46
CA ALA A 22 0.76 -11.01 -10.15
C ALA A 22 2.02 -11.13 -9.27
N GLU A 23 3.00 -11.82 -9.83
CA GLU A 23 4.40 -11.87 -9.40
C GLU A 23 5.21 -10.73 -10.04
N PRO A 24 6.43 -10.41 -9.53
CA PRO A 24 7.24 -9.29 -10.03
C PRO A 24 7.48 -9.28 -11.55
N GLU A 25 7.60 -10.47 -12.14
CA GLU A 25 7.89 -10.72 -13.56
C GLU A 25 6.63 -10.69 -14.45
N THR A 26 5.43 -10.55 -13.88
CA THR A 26 4.17 -10.65 -14.63
C THR A 26 4.05 -9.51 -15.66
N ALA A 27 3.96 -9.87 -16.95
CA ALA A 27 4.04 -8.93 -18.07
C ALA A 27 2.93 -7.86 -18.09
N ASP A 28 1.71 -8.22 -17.68
CA ASP A 28 0.54 -7.32 -17.70
C ASP A 28 0.18 -6.77 -16.32
N ALA A 29 1.06 -6.95 -15.33
CA ALA A 29 0.82 -6.43 -14.00
C ALA A 29 0.91 -4.91 -13.95
N LYS A 30 -0.07 -4.31 -13.29
CA LYS A 30 -0.13 -2.89 -12.95
C LYS A 30 0.08 -2.71 -11.47
N PHE A 31 0.85 -1.70 -11.12
CA PHE A 31 1.27 -1.42 -9.75
C PHE A 31 0.82 -0.03 -9.36
N TYR A 32 0.35 0.13 -8.13
CA TYR A 32 -0.17 1.39 -7.63
C TYR A 32 0.44 1.73 -6.28
N ARG A 33 0.80 3.00 -6.10
CA ARG A 33 1.31 3.53 -4.84
C ARG A 33 0.33 4.54 -4.27
N TYR A 34 0.05 4.39 -2.98
CA TYR A 34 -0.62 5.39 -2.15
C TYR A 34 0.34 5.87 -1.07
N ALA A 35 0.28 7.16 -0.77
CA ALA A 35 0.90 7.72 0.42
C ALA A 35 0.14 8.97 0.87
N SER A 36 0.11 9.25 2.17
CA SER A 36 -0.61 10.42 2.69
C SER A 36 0.16 11.73 2.62
N TRP A 37 1.47 11.62 2.43
CA TRP A 37 2.40 12.70 2.13
C TRP A 37 2.78 12.70 0.65
N ARG A 38 3.34 13.83 0.18
CA ARG A 38 3.83 13.95 -1.19
C ARG A 38 5.09 13.12 -1.37
N ILE A 39 5.10 12.26 -2.39
CA ILE A 39 6.29 11.55 -2.86
C ILE A 39 6.47 11.93 -4.33
N ASP A 40 7.64 12.44 -4.70
CA ASP A 40 7.92 12.96 -6.04
C ASP A 40 6.88 14.02 -6.47
N ASN A 41 6.31 13.86 -7.66
CA ASN A 41 5.25 14.71 -8.20
C ASN A 41 3.84 14.14 -7.98
N PHE A 42 3.68 13.13 -7.14
CA PHE A 42 2.38 12.51 -6.91
C PHE A 42 1.54 13.27 -5.89
N GLU A 43 0.25 13.37 -6.18
CA GLU A 43 -0.73 13.93 -5.26
C GLU A 43 -0.90 13.03 -4.02
N PRO A 44 -0.84 13.59 -2.80
CA PRO A 44 -1.05 12.81 -1.59
C PRO A 44 -2.49 12.30 -1.48
N GLY A 45 -2.67 11.16 -0.82
CA GLY A 45 -3.99 10.65 -0.42
C GLY A 45 -4.76 9.89 -1.50
N VAL A 46 -4.16 9.64 -2.66
CA VAL A 46 -4.76 8.87 -3.76
C VAL A 46 -3.76 7.84 -4.32
N PHE A 47 -4.27 6.86 -5.06
CA PHE A 47 -3.42 5.86 -5.73
C PHE A 47 -2.93 6.38 -7.08
N HIS A 48 -1.63 6.24 -7.31
CA HIS A 48 -0.99 6.52 -8.60
C HIS A 48 -0.36 5.27 -9.16
N GLU A 49 -0.48 5.06 -10.47
CA GLU A 49 0.23 3.97 -11.15
C GLU A 49 1.75 4.22 -11.10
N ILE A 50 2.51 3.18 -10.82
CA ILE A 50 3.98 3.22 -10.78
C ILE A 50 4.57 2.18 -11.74
N GLY A 51 5.80 2.42 -12.20
CA GLY A 51 6.52 1.48 -13.06
C GLY A 51 6.89 0.18 -12.34
N ARG A 52 7.02 -0.90 -13.12
CA ARG A 52 7.44 -2.24 -12.62
C ARG A 52 8.77 -2.18 -11.89
N ASP A 53 9.73 -1.42 -12.43
CA ASP A 53 11.08 -1.28 -11.92
C ASP A 53 11.08 -0.77 -10.47
N LEU A 54 10.17 0.16 -10.16
CA LEU A 54 9.94 0.63 -8.80
C LEU A 54 9.23 -0.43 -7.95
N ALA A 55 8.24 -1.12 -8.53
CA ALA A 55 7.46 -2.16 -7.86
C ALA A 55 8.30 -3.35 -7.36
N ILE A 56 9.31 -3.78 -8.13
CA ILE A 56 10.19 -4.92 -7.80
C ILE A 56 10.85 -4.74 -6.43
N SER A 57 11.28 -3.52 -6.09
CA SER A 57 11.90 -3.22 -4.79
C SER A 57 10.98 -3.47 -3.59
N TYR A 58 9.65 -3.41 -3.79
CA TYR A 58 8.66 -3.65 -2.76
C TYR A 58 8.31 -5.13 -2.59
N PHE A 59 8.47 -5.95 -3.64
CA PHE A 59 8.31 -7.40 -3.53
C PHE A 59 9.45 -8.07 -2.77
N SER A 60 10.67 -7.56 -2.88
CA SER A 60 11.87 -8.15 -2.27
C SER A 60 12.12 -7.72 -0.83
N GLY A 61 11.29 -6.83 -0.26
CA GLY A 61 11.55 -6.23 1.05
C GLY A 61 12.74 -5.26 1.06
N VAL A 62 13.41 -4.99 -0.07
CA VAL A 62 14.54 -4.05 -0.09
C VAL A 62 14.12 -2.64 0.36
N ALA A 63 12.83 -2.31 0.26
CA ALA A 63 12.20 -1.11 0.83
C ALA A 63 11.80 -1.23 2.33
N ASP A 64 12.42 -2.13 3.11
CA ASP A 64 12.08 -2.40 4.53
C ASP A 64 12.19 -1.17 5.46
N GLY A 65 12.90 -0.12 5.05
CA GLY A 65 12.94 1.16 5.77
C GLY A 65 11.62 1.94 5.78
N ILE A 66 10.60 1.51 5.03
CA ILE A 66 9.34 2.24 4.79
C ILE A 66 8.15 1.63 5.56
N GLY A 67 8.34 0.48 6.21
CA GLY A 67 7.43 -0.02 7.24
C GLY A 67 7.00 -1.47 7.09
N CYS A 68 6.25 -1.89 8.11
CA CYS A 68 6.04 -3.25 8.60
C CYS A 68 5.48 -4.22 7.55
N GLU A 69 6.09 -5.41 7.44
CA GLU A 69 5.48 -6.55 6.75
C GLU A 69 4.22 -6.99 7.51
N PHE A 70 3.07 -6.48 7.11
CA PHE A 70 1.84 -7.23 7.32
C PHE A 70 1.50 -7.91 6.00
N PRO A 71 1.62 -9.25 5.90
CA PRO A 71 1.06 -9.98 4.77
C PRO A 71 -0.46 -9.82 4.86
N PHE A 72 -0.98 -8.76 4.24
CA PHE A 72 -2.41 -8.59 4.10
C PHE A 72 -2.88 -9.55 3.00
N GLU A 73 -3.42 -10.69 3.41
CA GLU A 73 -3.88 -11.75 2.49
C GLU A 73 -5.17 -11.39 1.74
N GLY A 74 -5.75 -10.21 1.97
CA GLY A 74 -6.98 -9.77 1.32
C GLY A 74 -6.79 -9.13 -0.05
N THR A 75 -7.78 -9.34 -0.92
CA THR A 75 -7.92 -8.63 -2.20
C THR A 75 -9.03 -7.60 -2.16
N PHE A 76 -8.94 -6.58 -3.00
CA PHE A 76 -9.91 -5.51 -3.15
C PHE A 76 -10.48 -5.48 -4.57
N PRO A 77 -11.80 -5.27 -4.75
CA PRO A 77 -12.40 -5.18 -6.08
C PRO A 77 -11.91 -3.94 -6.84
N THR A 78 -11.73 -2.81 -6.14
CA THR A 78 -11.33 -1.50 -6.69
C THR A 78 -10.26 -0.83 -5.82
N LEU A 79 -9.49 0.10 -6.40
CA LEU A 79 -8.56 0.95 -5.64
C LEU A 79 -9.28 1.83 -4.60
N GLU A 80 -10.51 2.25 -4.90
CA GLU A 80 -11.37 2.99 -3.98
C GLU A 80 -11.70 2.18 -2.72
N SER A 81 -12.12 0.92 -2.87
CA SER A 81 -12.37 0.03 -1.74
C SER A 81 -11.10 -0.26 -0.90
N ALA A 82 -9.93 -0.28 -1.54
CA ALA A 82 -8.66 -0.38 -0.83
C ALA A 82 -8.36 0.91 -0.04
N LEU A 83 -8.64 2.08 -0.62
CA LEU A 83 -8.46 3.38 0.02
C LEU A 83 -9.36 3.55 1.24
N GLU A 84 -10.63 3.14 1.16
CA GLU A 84 -11.56 3.14 2.30
C GLU A 84 -11.03 2.29 3.46
N PHE A 85 -10.53 1.09 3.15
CA PHE A 85 -9.94 0.20 4.14
C PHE A 85 -8.70 0.83 4.81
N ILE A 86 -7.79 1.40 4.01
CA ILE A 86 -6.57 2.06 4.49
C ILE A 86 -6.94 3.22 5.43
N ASN A 87 -7.86 4.09 5.01
CA ASN A 87 -8.29 5.24 5.81
C ASN A 87 -8.95 4.81 7.13
N LYS A 88 -9.77 3.75 7.11
CA LYS A 88 -10.34 3.17 8.33
C LYS A 88 -9.25 2.68 9.29
N LYS A 89 -8.27 1.92 8.78
CA LYS A 89 -7.17 1.38 9.59
C LYS A 89 -6.24 2.45 10.14
N ARG A 90 -5.99 3.50 9.36
CA ARG A 90 -5.24 4.69 9.81
C ARG A 90 -5.90 5.35 11.00
N ASN A 91 -7.20 5.60 10.91
CA ASN A 91 -7.96 6.20 11.99
C ASN A 91 -7.98 5.31 13.26
N GLU A 92 -8.16 4.00 13.10
CA GLU A 92 -8.05 3.04 14.23
C GLU A 92 -6.68 3.10 14.92
N SER A 93 -5.59 3.23 14.14
CA SER A 93 -4.23 3.33 14.67
C SER A 93 -3.97 4.65 15.40
N ILE A 94 -4.51 5.77 14.90
CA ILE A 94 -4.41 7.08 15.55
C ILE A 94 -5.15 7.05 16.90
N ILE A 95 -6.36 6.49 16.92
CA ILE A 95 -7.18 6.40 18.14
C ILE A 95 -6.46 5.55 19.21
N LYS A 96 -5.88 4.40 18.85
CA LYS A 96 -5.15 3.56 19.82
C LYS A 96 -3.95 4.29 20.44
N ASN A 97 -3.22 5.09 19.65
CA ASN A 97 -2.08 5.84 20.16
C ASN A 97 -2.48 7.06 21.01
N HIS A 98 -3.70 7.58 20.82
CA HIS A 98 -4.21 8.72 21.58
C HIS A 98 -4.88 8.31 22.91
N PHE A 99 -5.50 7.13 22.98
CA PHE A 99 -6.19 6.63 24.18
C PHE A 99 -5.45 5.52 24.94
N GLY A 100 -4.29 5.06 24.44
CA GLY A 100 -3.48 3.98 25.02
C GLY A 100 -2.37 4.41 25.98
N ARG A 101 -2.35 5.67 26.44
CA ARG A 101 -1.50 6.11 27.57
C ARG A 101 -2.36 6.27 28.82
N ILE A 102 -2.59 5.15 29.53
CA ILE A 102 -2.97 5.13 30.94
C ILE A 102 -1.96 4.25 31.66
#